data_AF-A0A8H3CRQ5-F1
#
_entry.id   AF-A0A8H3CRQ5-F1
#
_cell.length_a   1.000
_cell.length_b   1.000
_cell.length_c   1.000
_cell.angle_alpha   90.00
_cell.angle_beta   90.00
_cell.angle_gamma   90.00
#
_symmetry.space_group_name_H-M   'P 1'
#
loop_
_entity.id
_entity.type
_entity.pdbx_description
1 polymer ?
#
loop_
_entity_poly.entity_id
_entity_poly.type
_entity_poly.pdbx_seq_one_letter_code
_entity_poly.pdbx_strand_id
1 'polypeptide(L)'
;HEYIAFAKLGEQLKSDIVYLELLGQKIIVLNSAEIVSEIMEKRSALYSDRPPIPMVTDPTLMNWSSLPTMTGYNDLWRHYRRILNNWLNARAVTQFDDLQERQARLLLRRLLGATDQAQAFERVRNEFYFGVHQPSITSSLLQDHTLLLGLSTMEKEERVKEVGFTMFGGGTDTSAGFLVNLVAAMVSNPHAQAIAQQELDTVLGQGVLPSITDKERLPYIRNLIDEVFRLYPVIPLGRKDSAGKEVLPQIELERNSLMLELKPFDFELKPRSDAHYRLITGTIDE
;
A
#
# COMPACT_ATOMS: atom_id res chain seq x y z
N HIS A 1 -8.39 5.10 -16.93
CA HIS A 1 -8.38 4.25 -15.71
C HIS A 1 -9.74 3.60 -15.66
N GLU A 2 -9.85 2.29 -15.41
CA GLU A 2 -11.13 1.57 -15.57
C GLU A 2 -12.23 2.12 -14.69
N TYR A 3 -11.90 2.56 -13.46
CA TYR A 3 -12.88 3.19 -12.57
C TYR A 3 -13.55 4.43 -13.19
N ILE A 4 -12.86 5.15 -14.09
CA ILE A 4 -13.46 6.30 -14.81
C ILE A 4 -14.46 5.78 -15.86
N ALA A 5 -14.13 4.69 -16.55
CA ALA A 5 -15.04 4.09 -17.51
C ALA A 5 -16.29 3.52 -16.80
N PHE A 6 -16.11 2.87 -15.66
CA PHE A 6 -17.20 2.36 -14.83
C PHE A 6 -18.07 3.47 -14.23
N ALA A 7 -17.48 4.58 -13.78
CA ALA A 7 -18.21 5.75 -13.32
C ALA A 7 -19.04 6.37 -14.46
N LYS A 8 -18.43 6.60 -15.63
CA LYS A 8 -19.11 7.09 -16.84
C LYS A 8 -20.24 6.18 -17.29
N LEU A 9 -20.04 4.87 -17.18
CA LEU A 9 -21.08 3.89 -17.51
C LEU A 9 -22.28 4.00 -16.56
N GLY A 10 -22.03 4.20 -15.25
CA GLY A 10 -23.09 4.51 -14.29
C GLY A 10 -23.86 5.77 -14.63
N GLU A 11 -23.17 6.85 -15.00
CA GLU A 11 -23.78 8.11 -15.44
C GLU A 11 -24.66 7.93 -16.70
N GLN A 12 -24.15 7.23 -17.71
CA GLN A 12 -24.85 6.96 -18.97
C GLN A 12 -26.12 6.13 -18.74
N LEU A 13 -26.02 5.12 -17.88
CA LEU A 13 -27.14 4.25 -17.52
C LEU A 13 -28.06 4.87 -16.45
N LYS A 14 -27.68 6.03 -15.89
CA LYS A 14 -28.35 6.69 -14.76
C LYS A 14 -28.58 5.72 -13.59
N SER A 15 -27.56 4.94 -13.27
CA SER A 15 -27.62 3.90 -12.24
C SER A 15 -26.33 3.85 -11.44
N ASP A 16 -26.49 3.76 -10.12
CA ASP A 16 -25.38 3.58 -9.18
C ASP A 16 -24.91 2.13 -9.07
N ILE A 17 -25.66 1.19 -9.64
CA ILE A 17 -25.33 -0.24 -9.72
C ILE A 17 -25.37 -0.67 -11.19
N VAL A 18 -24.26 -1.23 -11.68
CA VAL A 18 -24.16 -1.72 -13.06
C VAL A 18 -23.77 -3.19 -13.05
N TYR A 19 -24.55 -4.01 -13.77
CA TYR A 19 -24.22 -5.41 -14.02
C TYR A 19 -23.51 -5.55 -15.36
N LEU A 20 -22.42 -6.31 -15.37
CA LEU A 20 -21.63 -6.63 -16.56
C LEU A 20 -21.38 -8.14 -16.61
N GLU A 21 -21.40 -8.69 -17.81
CA GLU A 21 -20.94 -10.05 -18.06
C GLU A 21 -19.79 -10.00 -19.06
N LEU A 22 -18.59 -10.36 -18.61
CA LEU A 22 -17.37 -10.30 -19.40
C LEU A 22 -16.63 -11.62 -19.28
N LEU A 23 -16.35 -12.27 -20.41
CA LEU A 23 -15.64 -13.56 -20.46
C LEU A 23 -16.27 -14.65 -19.56
N GLY A 24 -17.60 -14.65 -19.46
CA GLY A 24 -18.36 -15.56 -18.60
C GLY A 24 -18.33 -15.22 -17.10
N GLN A 25 -17.67 -14.13 -16.71
CA GLN A 25 -17.68 -13.61 -15.35
C GLN A 25 -18.78 -12.55 -15.16
N LYS A 26 -19.52 -12.70 -14.07
CA LYS A 26 -20.56 -11.76 -13.66
C LYS A 26 -19.95 -10.73 -12.73
N ILE A 27 -19.95 -9.47 -13.15
CA ILE A 27 -19.34 -8.36 -12.43
C ILE A 27 -20.43 -7.37 -12.05
N ILE A 28 -20.47 -6.99 -10.79
CA ILE A 28 -21.35 -5.93 -10.28
C ILE A 28 -20.46 -4.75 -9.89
N VAL A 29 -20.68 -3.63 -10.56
CA VAL A 29 -19.99 -2.35 -10.30
C VAL A 29 -20.88 -1.50 -9.41
N LEU A 30 -20.31 -0.99 -8.32
CA LEU A 30 -20.97 -0.11 -7.35
C LEU A 30 -20.35 1.28 -7.42
N ASN A 31 -21.13 2.28 -7.84
CA ASN A 31 -20.67 3.66 -8.06
C ASN A 31 -21.13 4.65 -6.98
N SER A 32 -21.83 4.17 -5.94
CA SER A 32 -22.28 4.99 -4.80
C SER A 32 -21.60 4.59 -3.50
N ALA A 33 -21.06 5.56 -2.77
CA ALA A 33 -20.44 5.34 -1.46
C ALA A 33 -21.42 4.76 -0.43
N GLU A 34 -22.70 5.16 -0.48
CA GLU A 34 -23.75 4.64 0.39
C GLU A 34 -24.00 3.14 0.13
N ILE A 35 -24.13 2.77 -1.15
CA ILE A 35 -24.32 1.38 -1.56
C ILE A 35 -23.10 0.53 -1.21
N VAL A 36 -21.89 1.07 -1.42
CA VAL A 36 -20.64 0.39 -1.06
C VAL A 36 -20.59 0.13 0.45
N SER A 37 -20.87 1.11 1.31
CA SER A 37 -20.88 0.89 2.77
C SER A 37 -21.97 -0.12 3.19
N GLU A 38 -23.16 -0.03 2.60
CA GLU A 38 -24.24 -0.98 2.88
C GLU A 38 -23.86 -2.42 2.53
N ILE A 39 -23.25 -2.66 1.36
CA ILE A 39 -22.91 -4.00 0.87
C ILE A 39 -21.61 -4.51 1.49
N MET A 40 -20.54 -3.72 1.42
CA MET A 40 -19.18 -4.16 1.72
C MET A 40 -18.82 -4.08 3.20
N GLU A 41 -19.53 -3.29 4.00
CA GLU A 41 -19.29 -3.15 5.44
C GLU A 41 -20.42 -3.80 6.24
N LYS A 42 -21.63 -3.22 6.17
CA LYS A 42 -22.78 -3.64 6.99
C LYS A 42 -23.24 -5.06 6.66
N ARG A 43 -23.16 -5.44 5.38
CA ARG A 43 -23.53 -6.78 4.88
C ARG A 43 -22.33 -7.60 4.39
N SER A 44 -21.14 -7.26 4.88
CA SER A 44 -19.88 -7.92 4.48
C SER A 44 -19.91 -9.45 4.61
N ALA A 45 -20.60 -9.99 5.62
CA ALA A 45 -20.74 -11.43 5.82
C ALA A 45 -21.50 -12.15 4.69
N LEU A 46 -22.28 -11.43 3.89
CA LEU A 46 -23.06 -11.98 2.77
C LEU A 46 -22.36 -11.80 1.42
N TYR A 47 -21.63 -10.70 1.24
CA TYR A 47 -21.16 -10.26 -0.07
C TYR A 47 -19.64 -10.15 -0.22
N SER A 48 -18.87 -10.14 0.88
CA SER A 48 -17.43 -9.90 0.84
C SER A 48 -16.59 -11.19 0.84
N ASP A 49 -17.15 -12.29 0.34
CA ASP A 49 -16.42 -13.55 0.16
C ASP A 49 -15.48 -13.49 -1.07
N ARG A 50 -14.52 -14.41 -1.17
CA ARG A 50 -13.52 -14.40 -2.24
C ARG A 50 -14.00 -15.16 -3.48
N PRO A 51 -14.05 -14.52 -4.67
CA PRO A 51 -14.38 -15.25 -5.88
C PRO A 51 -13.30 -16.29 -6.18
N PRO A 52 -13.65 -17.53 -6.58
CA PRO A 52 -12.67 -18.52 -6.97
C PRO A 52 -12.08 -18.11 -8.32
N ILE A 53 -10.88 -17.53 -8.30
CA ILE A 53 -10.12 -17.24 -9.52
C ILE A 53 -9.36 -18.52 -9.87
N PRO A 54 -9.74 -19.29 -10.92
CA PRO A 54 -9.21 -20.64 -11.14
C PRO A 54 -7.68 -20.68 -11.19
N MET A 55 -7.07 -19.70 -11.86
CA MET A 55 -5.63 -19.54 -11.93
C MET A 55 -4.97 -19.48 -10.53
N VAL A 56 -5.58 -18.75 -9.60
CA VAL A 56 -5.05 -18.54 -8.24
C VAL A 56 -5.33 -19.76 -7.35
N THR A 57 -6.54 -20.31 -7.42
CA THR A 57 -7.00 -21.30 -6.43
C THR A 57 -6.74 -22.75 -6.81
N ASP A 58 -6.52 -23.06 -8.09
CA ASP A 58 -6.36 -24.43 -8.56
C ASP A 58 -5.03 -25.06 -8.05
N PRO A 59 -5.08 -26.28 -7.47
CA PRO A 59 -3.88 -26.97 -6.96
C PRO A 59 -2.82 -27.30 -8.02
N THR A 60 -3.20 -27.35 -9.29
CA THR A 60 -2.29 -27.60 -10.42
C THR A 60 -1.67 -26.33 -10.99
N LEU A 61 -2.13 -25.15 -10.54
CA LEU A 61 -1.66 -23.84 -10.95
C LEU A 61 -0.92 -23.15 -9.79
N MET A 62 -1.40 -21.99 -9.31
CA MET A 62 -0.73 -21.30 -8.20
C MET A 62 -0.96 -22.00 -6.86
N ASN A 63 -2.06 -22.73 -6.69
CA ASN A 63 -2.43 -23.38 -5.42
C ASN A 63 -2.43 -22.41 -4.22
N TRP A 64 -2.98 -21.22 -4.39
CA TRP A 64 -3.01 -20.16 -3.38
C TRP A 64 -4.36 -20.03 -2.67
N SER A 65 -5.22 -21.04 -2.76
CA SER A 65 -6.55 -21.03 -2.15
C SER A 65 -6.54 -20.93 -0.62
N SER A 66 -5.44 -21.33 0.03
CA SER A 66 -5.26 -21.22 1.47
C SER A 66 -4.81 -19.84 1.96
N LEU A 67 -4.26 -18.99 1.08
CA LEU A 67 -3.73 -17.68 1.48
C LEU A 67 -4.79 -16.84 2.21
N PRO A 68 -4.43 -16.10 3.28
CA PRO A 68 -5.36 -15.25 4.02
C PRO A 68 -6.18 -14.27 3.15
N THR A 69 -5.63 -13.84 2.01
CA THR A 69 -6.28 -12.92 1.07
C THR A 69 -7.22 -13.61 0.09
N MET A 70 -7.11 -14.93 -0.09
CA MET A 70 -7.83 -15.72 -1.10
C MET A 70 -8.79 -16.74 -0.50
N THR A 71 -8.53 -17.20 0.73
CA THR A 71 -9.42 -18.11 1.43
C THR A 71 -10.75 -17.41 1.73
N GLY A 72 -11.85 -18.12 1.49
CA GLY A 72 -13.19 -17.60 1.73
C GLY A 72 -13.52 -17.46 3.22
N TYR A 73 -14.70 -16.92 3.53
CA TYR A 73 -15.12 -16.68 4.92
C TYR A 73 -15.39 -17.99 5.69
N ASN A 74 -14.34 -18.55 6.29
CA ASN A 74 -14.35 -19.83 6.99
C ASN A 74 -13.50 -19.78 8.29
N ASP A 75 -13.36 -20.90 8.99
CA ASP A 75 -12.58 -20.97 10.24
C ASP A 75 -11.09 -20.69 10.03
N LEU A 76 -10.56 -21.04 8.85
CA LEU A 76 -9.18 -20.73 8.49
C LEU A 76 -8.96 -19.22 8.32
N TRP A 77 -9.87 -18.53 7.62
CA TRP A 77 -9.85 -17.07 7.52
C TRP A 77 -9.91 -16.41 8.90
N ARG A 78 -10.81 -16.89 9.78
CA ARG A 78 -10.93 -16.38 11.16
C ARG A 78 -9.67 -16.63 11.97
N HIS A 79 -8.99 -17.75 11.73
CA HIS A 79 -7.71 -18.08 12.35
C HIS A 79 -6.63 -17.11 11.90
N TYR A 80 -6.48 -16.86 10.60
CA TYR A 80 -5.54 -15.85 10.10
C TYR A 80 -5.84 -14.46 10.60
N ARG A 81 -7.11 -14.07 10.67
CA ARG A 81 -7.50 -12.76 11.20
C ARG A 81 -7.06 -12.60 12.65
N ARG A 82 -7.18 -13.65 13.47
CA ARG A 82 -6.68 -13.67 14.86
C ARG A 82 -5.16 -13.54 14.93
N ILE A 83 -4.43 -14.28 14.08
CA ILE A 83 -2.97 -14.18 13.98
C ILE A 83 -2.56 -12.75 13.62
N LEU A 84 -3.01 -12.23 12.49
CA LEU A 84 -2.64 -10.90 11.99
C LEU A 84 -3.02 -9.78 12.97
N ASN A 85 -4.14 -9.92 13.69
CA ASN A 85 -4.58 -8.91 14.64
C ASN A 85 -3.59 -8.71 15.80
N ASN A 86 -2.74 -9.68 16.15
CA ASN A 86 -1.71 -9.50 17.18
C ASN A 86 -0.67 -8.43 16.84
N TRP A 87 -0.47 -8.12 15.56
CA TRP A 87 0.49 -7.09 15.12
C TRP A 87 -0.19 -5.88 14.47
N LEU A 88 -1.36 -6.08 13.85
CA LEU A 88 -2.02 -5.07 13.02
C LEU A 88 -3.20 -4.36 13.71
N ASN A 89 -3.41 -4.56 15.01
CA ASN A 89 -4.38 -3.75 15.76
C ASN A 89 -3.78 -2.40 16.16
N ALA A 90 -4.64 -1.42 16.46
CA ALA A 90 -4.26 -0.04 16.75
C ALA A 90 -3.25 0.11 17.90
N ARG A 91 -3.22 -0.82 18.86
CA ARG A 91 -2.26 -0.82 19.97
C ARG A 91 -0.98 -1.56 19.61
N ALA A 92 -1.07 -2.70 18.94
CA ALA A 92 0.11 -3.50 18.62
C ALA A 92 0.98 -2.85 17.54
N VAL A 93 0.37 -2.11 16.61
CA VAL A 93 1.12 -1.48 15.51
C VAL A 93 2.13 -0.43 16.00
N THR A 94 1.89 0.19 17.17
CA THR A 94 2.78 1.22 17.71
C THR A 94 4.17 0.68 18.08
N GLN A 95 4.33 -0.64 18.21
CA GLN A 95 5.65 -1.25 18.42
C GLN A 95 6.60 -1.05 17.23
N PHE A 96 6.07 -0.65 16.07
CA PHE A 96 6.82 -0.44 14.83
C PHE A 96 7.14 1.05 14.56
N ASP A 97 6.69 1.96 15.41
CA ASP A 97 6.81 3.41 15.18
C ASP A 97 8.26 3.85 15.03
N ASP A 98 9.12 3.48 15.98
CA ASP A 98 10.57 3.77 15.94
C ASP A 98 11.25 3.20 14.69
N LEU A 99 10.79 2.03 14.24
CA LEU A 99 11.32 1.39 13.03
C LEU A 99 10.91 2.18 11.79
N GLN A 100 9.65 2.60 11.69
CA GLN A 100 9.15 3.41 10.56
C GLN A 100 9.88 4.76 10.50
N GLU A 101 10.03 5.45 11.63
CA GLU A 101 10.74 6.73 11.71
C GLU A 101 12.22 6.59 11.30
N ARG A 102 12.88 5.50 11.74
CA ARG A 102 14.26 5.19 11.33
C ARG A 102 14.37 4.91 9.84
N GLN A 103 13.49 4.07 9.28
CA GLN A 103 13.52 3.74 7.86
C GLN A 103 13.20 4.97 6.99
N ALA A 104 12.27 5.83 7.42
CA ALA A 104 12.00 7.10 6.75
C ALA A 104 13.24 8.00 6.70
N ARG A 105 14.00 8.09 7.80
CA ARG A 105 15.26 8.86 7.83
C ARG A 105 16.32 8.26 6.91
N LEU A 106 16.48 6.94 6.91
CA LEU A 106 17.42 6.25 6.02
C LEU A 106 17.06 6.45 4.55
N LEU A 107 15.78 6.38 4.22
CA LEU A 107 15.27 6.69 2.88
C LEU A 107 15.65 8.11 2.46
N LEU A 108 15.41 9.10 3.31
CA LEU A 108 15.78 10.50 3.02
C LEU A 108 17.29 10.66 2.79
N ARG A 109 18.14 9.98 3.57
CA ARG A 109 19.60 9.96 3.32
C ARG A 109 19.96 9.39 1.96
N ARG A 110 19.35 8.26 1.59
CA ARG A 110 19.59 7.59 0.30
C ARG A 110 19.12 8.47 -0.86
N LEU A 111 17.97 9.13 -0.70
CA LEU A 111 17.42 10.09 -1.66
C LEU A 111 18.37 11.27 -1.89
N LEU A 112 18.91 11.88 -0.82
CA LEU A 112 19.90 12.97 -0.93
C LEU A 112 21.16 12.54 -1.70
N GLY A 113 21.58 11.28 -1.57
CA GLY A 113 22.72 10.74 -2.33
C GLY A 113 22.38 10.33 -3.77
N ALA A 114 21.09 10.23 -4.12
CA ALA A 114 20.64 9.75 -5.43
C ALA A 114 20.29 10.87 -6.41
N THR A 115 20.12 12.11 -5.94
CA THR A 115 19.76 13.28 -6.77
C THR A 115 20.82 13.69 -7.79
N ASP A 116 22.02 13.10 -7.74
CA ASP A 116 23.15 13.43 -8.62
C ASP A 116 23.29 12.48 -9.83
N GLN A 117 22.40 11.49 -9.99
CA GLN A 117 22.49 10.48 -11.06
C GLN A 117 21.14 10.16 -11.69
N ALA A 118 21.11 10.05 -13.03
CA ALA A 118 19.97 9.54 -13.77
C ALA A 118 19.53 8.18 -13.19
N GLN A 119 18.22 7.97 -13.00
CA GLN A 119 17.57 6.79 -12.38
C GLN A 119 17.33 6.83 -10.84
N ALA A 120 17.26 8.02 -10.23
CA ALA A 120 16.86 8.18 -8.82
C ALA A 120 15.57 7.42 -8.47
N PHE A 121 14.56 7.45 -9.36
CA PHE A 121 13.28 6.76 -9.20
C PHE A 121 13.41 5.24 -9.00
N GLU A 122 14.17 4.57 -9.87
CA GLU A 122 14.36 3.12 -9.84
C GLU A 122 15.14 2.67 -8.61
N ARG A 123 16.14 3.46 -8.22
CA ARG A 123 16.92 3.18 -7.02
C ARG A 123 16.08 3.32 -5.76
N VAL A 124 15.26 4.39 -5.66
CA VAL A 124 14.36 4.61 -4.52
C VAL A 124 13.37 3.47 -4.38
N ARG A 125 12.75 3.05 -5.49
CA ARG A 125 11.88 1.87 -5.54
C ARG A 125 12.60 0.63 -5.00
N ASN A 126 13.78 0.31 -5.53
CA ASN A 126 14.55 -0.87 -5.11
C ASN A 126 15.00 -0.80 -3.64
N GLU A 127 15.34 0.38 -3.13
CA GLU A 127 15.76 0.58 -1.73
C GLU A 127 14.62 0.36 -0.72
N PHE A 128 13.36 0.57 -1.11
CA PHE A 128 12.20 0.16 -0.31
C PHE A 128 12.07 -1.37 -0.20
N TYR A 129 12.53 -2.13 -1.21
CA TYR A 129 12.45 -3.59 -1.22
C TYR A 129 13.54 -4.28 -0.39
N PHE A 130 14.73 -3.68 -0.22
CA PHE A 130 15.91 -4.38 0.33
C PHE A 130 16.28 -4.04 1.79
N GLY A 131 15.49 -3.25 2.52
CA GLY A 131 15.79 -2.89 3.91
C GLY A 131 15.43 -3.97 4.94
N VAL A 132 16.32 -4.93 5.23
CA VAL A 132 16.10 -5.98 6.25
C VAL A 132 16.99 -5.79 7.49
N HIS A 133 16.41 -5.45 8.66
CA HIS A 133 16.48 -6.20 9.94
C HIS A 133 15.77 -5.48 11.14
N GLN A 134 15.20 -6.31 12.05
CA GLN A 134 14.39 -6.08 13.29
C GLN A 134 12.86 -5.85 13.14
N PRO A 135 12.06 -6.28 14.15
CA PRO A 135 11.56 -7.65 14.34
C PRO A 135 10.68 -8.11 13.16
N SER A 136 10.95 -9.32 12.65
CA SER A 136 10.13 -9.92 11.59
C SER A 136 8.98 -10.70 12.21
N ILE A 137 7.75 -10.36 11.82
CA ILE A 137 6.53 -11.09 12.24
C ILE A 137 6.65 -12.58 11.93
N THR A 138 7.25 -12.93 10.78
CA THR A 138 7.56 -14.32 10.40
C THR A 138 8.50 -14.98 11.41
N SER A 139 9.56 -14.27 11.85
CA SER A 139 10.49 -14.78 12.87
C SER A 139 9.80 -14.97 14.22
N SER A 140 8.94 -14.03 14.64
CA SER A 140 8.15 -14.16 15.87
C SER A 140 7.12 -15.30 15.81
N LEU A 141 6.55 -15.58 14.64
CA LEU A 141 5.63 -16.71 14.45
C LEU A 141 6.35 -18.07 14.46
N LEU A 142 7.61 -18.13 14.04
CA LEU A 142 8.44 -19.34 14.10
C LEU A 142 8.81 -19.73 15.54
N GLN A 143 8.73 -18.81 16.50
CA GLN A 143 9.01 -19.05 17.92
C GLN A 143 7.75 -19.53 18.66
N ASP A 144 7.41 -20.82 18.52
CA ASP A 144 6.34 -21.56 19.25
C ASP A 144 5.16 -20.71 19.74
N HIS A 145 4.57 -19.97 18.81
CA HIS A 145 3.53 -19.00 19.11
C HIS A 145 2.23 -19.72 19.54
N THR A 146 1.56 -19.22 20.59
CA THR A 146 0.37 -19.84 21.19
C THR A 146 -0.77 -20.09 20.19
N LEU A 147 -0.90 -19.20 19.20
CA LEU A 147 -1.88 -19.33 18.12
C LEU A 147 -1.61 -20.46 17.13
N LEU A 148 -0.44 -21.08 17.15
CA LEU A 148 -0.10 -22.24 16.34
C LEU A 148 -0.14 -23.56 17.15
N LEU A 149 -0.55 -23.50 18.42
CA LEU A 149 -0.67 -24.69 19.27
C LEU A 149 -1.75 -25.63 18.74
N GLY A 150 -1.46 -26.93 18.77
CA GLY A 150 -2.36 -27.98 18.28
C GLY A 150 -2.24 -28.28 16.78
N LEU A 151 -1.49 -27.47 16.02
CA LEU A 151 -1.16 -27.76 14.62
C LEU A 151 0.04 -28.71 14.51
N SER A 152 0.06 -29.54 13.47
CA SER A 152 1.24 -30.32 13.09
C SER A 152 2.37 -29.40 12.64
N THR A 153 3.62 -29.90 12.68
CA THR A 153 4.79 -29.13 12.24
C THR A 153 4.65 -28.59 10.81
N MET A 154 4.09 -29.41 9.92
CA MET A 154 3.87 -29.03 8.51
C MET A 154 2.84 -27.89 8.40
N GLU A 155 1.71 -28.00 9.09
CA GLU A 155 0.68 -26.96 9.09
C GLU A 155 1.20 -25.66 9.68
N LYS A 156 1.99 -25.72 10.76
CA LYS A 156 2.65 -24.53 11.33
C LYS A 156 3.51 -23.84 10.29
N GLU A 157 4.37 -24.58 9.60
CA GLU A 157 5.26 -24.03 8.58
C GLU A 157 4.49 -23.38 7.43
N GLU A 158 3.41 -24.00 6.96
CA GLU A 158 2.51 -23.42 5.97
C GLU A 158 1.86 -22.13 6.47
N ARG A 159 1.26 -22.12 7.68
CA ARG A 159 0.60 -20.93 8.22
C ARG A 159 1.57 -19.75 8.28
N VAL A 160 2.82 -19.99 8.70
CA VAL A 160 3.86 -18.95 8.77
C VAL A 160 4.20 -18.41 7.38
N LYS A 161 4.38 -19.29 6.39
CA LYS A 161 4.65 -18.88 4.99
C LYS A 161 3.52 -18.05 4.42
N GLU A 162 2.28 -18.48 4.60
CA GLU A 162 1.11 -17.79 4.04
C GLU A 162 0.88 -16.41 4.67
N VAL A 163 1.08 -16.29 5.99
CA VAL A 163 1.03 -15.00 6.70
C VAL A 163 2.16 -14.10 6.23
N GLY A 164 3.40 -14.60 6.19
CA GLY A 164 4.56 -13.83 5.75
C GLY A 164 4.39 -13.31 4.32
N PHE A 165 3.97 -14.18 3.40
CA PHE A 165 3.69 -13.81 2.01
C PHE A 165 2.60 -12.75 1.91
N THR A 166 1.48 -12.93 2.62
CA THR A 166 0.37 -11.98 2.62
C THR A 166 0.77 -10.61 3.13
N MET A 167 1.50 -10.56 4.25
CA MET A 167 1.95 -9.30 4.84
C MET A 167 2.95 -8.57 3.94
N PHE A 168 3.89 -9.31 3.35
CA PHE A 168 4.85 -8.74 2.41
C PHE A 168 4.17 -8.23 1.14
N GLY A 169 3.39 -9.08 0.45
CA GLY A 169 2.73 -8.70 -0.80
C GLY A 169 1.71 -7.58 -0.63
N GLY A 170 0.94 -7.60 0.47
CA GLY A 170 -0.08 -6.57 0.73
C GLY A 170 0.49 -5.23 1.20
N GLY A 171 1.69 -5.20 1.79
CA GLY A 171 2.25 -4.01 2.43
C GLY A 171 3.38 -3.32 1.65
N THR A 172 4.17 -4.07 0.87
CA THR A 172 5.37 -3.53 0.21
C THR A 172 5.01 -2.68 -1.00
N ASP A 173 4.41 -3.30 -2.01
CA ASP A 173 4.12 -2.67 -3.30
C ASP A 173 3.15 -1.49 -3.14
N THR A 174 2.17 -1.66 -2.24
CA THR A 174 1.14 -0.66 -2.00
C THR A 174 1.71 0.60 -1.34
N SER A 175 2.53 0.44 -0.30
CA SER A 175 3.15 1.55 0.40
C SER A 175 4.15 2.29 -0.50
N ALA A 176 4.96 1.55 -1.26
CA ALA A 176 5.90 2.14 -2.23
C ALA A 176 5.15 2.94 -3.30
N GLY A 177 4.08 2.39 -3.87
CA GLY A 177 3.22 3.08 -4.84
C GLY A 177 2.63 4.38 -4.28
N PHE A 178 2.17 4.36 -3.02
CA PHE A 178 1.69 5.58 -2.36
C PHE A 178 2.79 6.63 -2.21
N LEU A 179 3.97 6.27 -1.73
CA LEU A 179 5.08 7.21 -1.52
C LEU A 179 5.53 7.84 -2.84
N VAL A 180 5.53 7.07 -3.91
CA VAL A 180 5.78 7.56 -5.27
C VAL A 180 4.71 8.56 -5.72
N ASN A 181 3.42 8.26 -5.51
CA ASN A 181 2.32 9.18 -5.80
C ASN A 181 2.42 10.47 -4.95
N LEU A 182 2.82 10.36 -3.69
CA LEU A 182 3.03 11.50 -2.80
C LEU A 182 4.13 12.42 -3.33
N VAL A 183 5.28 11.88 -3.73
CA VAL A 183 6.37 12.67 -4.32
C VAL A 183 5.91 13.35 -5.61
N ALA A 184 5.26 12.62 -6.52
CA ALA A 184 4.71 13.19 -7.75
C ALA A 184 3.70 14.32 -7.48
N ALA A 185 2.83 14.13 -6.49
CA ALA A 185 1.85 15.13 -6.07
C ALA A 185 2.52 16.39 -5.51
N MET A 186 3.60 16.24 -4.73
CA MET A 186 4.33 17.38 -4.18
C MET A 186 5.08 18.16 -5.25
N VAL A 187 5.74 17.47 -6.20
CA VAL A 187 6.42 18.08 -7.35
C VAL A 187 5.43 18.85 -8.23
N SER A 188 4.23 18.29 -8.44
CA SER A 188 3.20 18.92 -9.26
C SER A 188 2.48 20.07 -8.55
N ASN A 189 2.54 20.15 -7.21
CA ASN A 189 1.82 21.11 -6.39
C ASN A 189 2.75 21.77 -5.34
N PRO A 190 3.73 22.58 -5.77
CA PRO A 190 4.74 23.16 -4.88
C PRO A 190 4.13 24.06 -3.79
N HIS A 191 2.99 24.72 -4.08
CA HIS A 191 2.27 25.51 -3.08
C HIS A 191 1.73 24.63 -1.93
N ALA A 192 1.17 23.46 -2.24
CA ALA A 192 0.66 22.54 -1.21
C ALA A 192 1.81 21.98 -0.36
N GLN A 193 2.96 21.69 -0.99
CA GLN A 193 4.17 21.28 -0.30
C GLN A 193 4.67 22.38 0.64
N ALA A 194 4.69 23.65 0.20
CA ALA A 194 5.14 24.78 1.04
C ALA A 194 4.28 24.95 2.29
N ILE A 195 2.95 24.79 2.19
CA ILE A 195 2.06 24.85 3.36
C ILE A 195 2.34 23.70 4.33
N ALA A 196 2.55 22.47 3.82
CA ALA A 196 2.90 21.32 4.67
C ALA A 196 4.22 21.54 5.42
N GLN A 197 5.22 22.12 4.74
CA GLN A 197 6.49 22.47 5.38
C GLN A 197 6.32 23.56 6.44
N GLN A 198 5.50 24.59 6.16
CA GLN A 198 5.19 25.64 7.11
C GLN A 198 4.47 25.11 8.36
N GLU A 199 3.55 24.15 8.22
CA GLU A 199 2.90 23.50 9.36
C GLU A 199 3.93 22.79 10.24
N LEU A 200 4.83 21.98 9.65
CA LEU A 200 5.90 21.31 10.40
C LEU A 200 6.75 22.31 11.19
N ASP A 201 7.20 23.36 10.52
CA ASP A 201 8.11 24.34 11.11
C ASP A 201 7.43 25.15 12.22
N THR A 202 6.12 25.43 12.08
CA THR A 202 5.34 26.21 13.06
C THR A 202 4.95 25.36 14.28
N VAL A 203 4.57 24.10 14.07
CA VAL A 203 4.02 23.22 15.12
C VAL A 203 5.11 22.51 15.90
N LEU A 204 6.15 22.02 15.20
CA LEU A 204 7.24 21.24 15.80
C LEU A 204 8.49 22.07 16.06
N GLY A 205 8.63 23.20 15.36
CA GLY A 205 9.83 24.02 15.37
C GLY A 205 10.79 23.64 14.24
N GLN A 206 11.61 24.61 13.84
CA GLN A 206 12.67 24.37 12.85
C GLN A 206 13.69 23.38 13.40
N GLY A 207 14.01 22.37 12.60
CA GLY A 207 15.01 21.37 12.99
C GLY A 207 14.47 20.28 13.93
N VAL A 208 13.16 20.00 13.90
CA VAL A 208 12.58 18.82 14.52
C VAL A 208 12.03 17.90 13.43
N LEU A 209 12.37 16.61 13.50
CA LEU A 209 11.77 15.59 12.64
C LEU A 209 10.45 15.13 13.25
N PRO A 210 9.38 14.97 12.44
CA PRO A 210 8.10 14.50 12.95
C PRO A 210 8.19 13.07 13.46
N SER A 211 7.48 12.80 14.55
CA SER A 211 7.17 11.47 15.06
C SER A 211 5.73 11.09 14.75
N ILE A 212 5.39 9.80 14.77
CA ILE A 212 4.00 9.35 14.65
C ILE A 212 3.07 10.00 15.70
N THR A 213 3.61 10.33 16.87
CA THR A 213 2.87 10.95 17.98
C THR A 213 2.45 12.38 17.67
N ASP A 214 3.05 12.99 16.64
CA ASP A 214 2.72 14.36 16.19
C ASP A 214 1.50 14.40 15.27
N LYS A 215 1.01 13.25 14.81
CA LYS A 215 -0.05 13.14 13.80
C LYS A 215 -1.27 14.03 14.10
N GLU A 216 -1.74 14.06 15.34
CA GLU A 216 -2.92 14.86 15.71
C GLU A 216 -2.65 16.36 15.77
N ARG A 217 -1.37 16.77 15.84
CA ARG A 217 -0.94 18.17 15.82
C ARG A 217 -0.69 18.69 14.41
N LEU A 218 -0.72 17.83 13.39
CA LEU A 218 -0.39 18.14 11.98
C LEU A 218 -1.60 17.92 11.06
N PRO A 219 -2.71 18.67 11.24
CA PRO A 219 -3.94 18.45 10.50
C PRO A 219 -3.80 18.68 8.99
N TYR A 220 -2.98 19.64 8.54
CA TYR A 220 -2.77 19.87 7.11
C TYR A 220 -2.02 18.71 6.46
N ILE A 221 -0.95 18.21 7.07
CA ILE A 221 -0.24 17.01 6.58
C ILE A 221 -1.17 15.79 6.54
N ARG A 222 -2.00 15.59 7.58
CA ARG A 222 -2.99 14.50 7.57
C ARG A 222 -3.94 14.62 6.37
N ASN A 223 -4.51 15.80 6.17
CA ASN A 223 -5.42 16.05 5.06
C ASN A 223 -4.71 15.94 3.70
N LEU A 224 -3.43 16.31 3.61
CA LEU A 224 -2.62 16.16 2.41
C LEU A 224 -2.43 14.68 2.05
N ILE A 225 -2.12 13.83 3.05
CA ILE A 225 -2.01 12.38 2.89
C ILE A 225 -3.36 11.80 2.40
N ASP A 226 -4.46 12.19 3.05
CA ASP A 226 -5.81 11.75 2.66
C ASP A 226 -6.16 12.19 1.24
N GLU A 227 -5.79 13.40 0.85
CA GLU A 227 -6.02 13.95 -0.50
C GLU A 227 -5.21 13.20 -1.57
N VAL A 228 -3.98 12.79 -1.27
CA VAL A 228 -3.19 11.93 -2.17
C VAL A 228 -3.84 10.57 -2.33
N PHE A 229 -4.33 9.95 -1.25
CA PHE A 229 -5.10 8.71 -1.34
C PHE A 229 -6.39 8.89 -2.15
N ARG A 230 -7.06 10.04 -2.02
CA ARG A 230 -8.29 10.36 -2.77
C ARG A 230 -8.04 10.52 -4.27
N LEU A 231 -6.95 11.21 -4.65
CA LEU A 231 -6.60 11.48 -6.04
C LEU A 231 -5.93 10.28 -6.74
N TYR A 232 -5.08 9.56 -6.00
CA TYR A 232 -4.22 8.51 -6.53
C TYR A 232 -4.33 7.25 -5.66
N PRO A 233 -5.48 6.55 -5.69
CA PRO A 233 -5.63 5.29 -4.97
C PRO A 233 -4.57 4.30 -5.47
N VAL A 234 -3.96 3.56 -4.54
CA VAL A 234 -2.82 2.67 -4.82
C VAL A 234 -3.21 1.43 -5.61
N ILE A 235 -4.45 0.98 -5.47
CA ILE A 235 -5.04 -0.12 -6.25
C ILE A 235 -6.26 0.42 -6.99
N PRO A 236 -6.10 1.27 -8.02
CA PRO A 236 -7.14 1.48 -9.01
C PRO A 236 -7.15 0.28 -9.97
N LEU A 237 -8.33 -0.21 -10.31
CA LEU A 237 -8.46 -1.23 -11.34
C LEU A 237 -8.00 -0.62 -12.71
N GLY A 238 -6.97 -1.21 -13.33
CA GLY A 238 -6.59 -1.05 -14.76
C GLY A 238 -5.26 -0.36 -15.15
N ARG A 239 -4.67 -0.82 -16.28
CA ARG A 239 -3.35 -0.44 -16.88
C ARG A 239 -3.48 0.60 -18.02
N LYS A 240 -2.43 1.43 -18.24
CA LYS A 240 -2.24 2.31 -19.41
C LYS A 240 -0.99 1.87 -20.20
N ASP A 241 -0.96 2.13 -21.51
CA ASP A 241 0.25 1.90 -22.31
C ASP A 241 1.30 3.02 -22.13
N SER A 242 2.46 2.85 -22.75
CA SER A 242 3.57 3.82 -22.74
C SER A 242 3.24 5.14 -23.46
N ALA A 243 2.08 5.26 -24.12
CA ALA A 243 1.56 6.50 -24.72
C ALA A 243 0.42 7.12 -23.89
N GLY A 244 0.00 6.49 -22.78
CA GLY A 244 -1.06 6.97 -21.91
C GLY A 244 -2.48 6.70 -22.42
N LYS A 245 -2.64 5.88 -23.46
CA LYS A 245 -3.95 5.51 -24.03
C LYS A 245 -4.53 4.28 -23.33
N GLU A 246 -5.86 4.22 -23.27
CA GLU A 246 -6.58 3.06 -22.73
C GLU A 246 -6.44 1.87 -23.68
N VAL A 247 -5.95 0.75 -23.16
CA VAL A 247 -5.81 -0.51 -23.89
C VAL A 247 -7.07 -1.35 -23.64
N LEU A 248 -7.87 -1.59 -24.68
CA LEU A 248 -8.88 -2.63 -24.66
C LEU A 248 -8.17 -3.98 -24.75
N PRO A 249 -8.48 -4.96 -23.88
CA PRO A 249 -7.72 -6.20 -23.80
C PRO A 249 -7.81 -6.98 -25.12
N GLN A 250 -6.73 -6.97 -25.89
CA GLN A 250 -6.42 -8.00 -26.87
C GLN A 250 -5.39 -8.92 -26.22
N ILE A 251 -5.71 -10.21 -26.21
CA ILE A 251 -4.87 -11.23 -25.55
C ILE A 251 -3.61 -11.41 -26.40
N GLU A 252 -2.52 -10.77 -25.97
CA GLU A 252 -1.17 -11.05 -26.43
C GLU A 252 -0.34 -11.60 -25.28
N LEU A 253 0.43 -12.64 -25.59
CA LEU A 253 1.19 -13.46 -24.64
C LEU A 253 2.47 -12.75 -24.20
N GLU A 254 2.38 -11.75 -23.33
CA GLU A 254 3.54 -11.27 -22.56
C GLU A 254 3.25 -11.05 -21.07
N ARG A 255 4.32 -11.16 -20.27
CA ARG A 255 4.29 -11.48 -18.83
C ARG A 255 3.48 -10.48 -18.00
N ASN A 256 2.51 -11.05 -17.26
CA ASN A 256 1.64 -10.43 -16.26
C ASN A 256 2.41 -9.60 -15.20
N SER A 257 2.27 -8.27 -15.23
CA SER A 257 2.38 -7.45 -14.02
C SER A 257 1.15 -6.56 -13.87
N LEU A 258 0.41 -6.81 -12.79
CA LEU A 258 -0.66 -5.96 -12.26
C LEU A 258 0.02 -4.87 -11.43
N MET A 259 0.76 -3.98 -12.09
CA MET A 259 1.42 -2.86 -11.43
C MET A 259 1.30 -1.60 -12.27
N LEU A 260 0.77 -0.55 -11.65
CA LEU A 260 0.77 0.80 -12.19
C LEU A 260 2.16 1.37 -12.01
N GLU A 261 2.97 1.29 -13.06
CA GLU A 261 4.25 1.99 -13.09
C GLU A 261 3.98 3.45 -13.50
N LEU A 262 4.26 4.41 -12.60
CA LEU A 262 4.46 5.78 -13.04
C LEU A 262 5.67 5.80 -13.98
N LYS A 263 5.56 6.52 -15.10
CA LYS A 263 6.74 6.77 -15.94
C LYS A 263 7.83 7.43 -15.09
N PRO A 264 9.10 7.03 -15.22
CA PRO A 264 10.19 7.69 -14.50
C PRO A 264 10.12 9.20 -14.70
N PHE A 265 10.24 9.95 -13.60
CA PHE A 265 10.31 11.40 -13.61
C PHE A 265 11.43 11.85 -12.69
N ASP A 266 12.15 12.89 -13.13
CA ASP A 266 13.24 13.45 -12.35
C ASP A 266 12.69 14.34 -11.24
N PHE A 267 13.26 14.21 -10.04
CA PHE A 267 13.00 15.10 -8.93
C PHE A 267 14.27 15.31 -8.12
N GLU A 268 14.37 16.47 -7.49
CA GLU A 268 15.48 16.83 -6.61
C GLU A 268 14.95 16.96 -5.18
N LEU A 269 15.50 16.16 -4.25
CA LEU A 269 15.22 16.31 -2.83
C LEU A 269 16.04 17.48 -2.27
N LYS A 270 15.36 18.60 -1.99
CA LYS A 270 15.97 19.76 -1.32
C LYS A 270 15.67 19.75 0.17
N PRO A 271 16.68 19.76 1.05
CA PRO A 271 16.47 20.05 2.46
C PRO A 271 15.78 21.41 2.65
N ARG A 272 15.03 21.55 3.75
CA ARG A 272 14.27 22.77 4.05
C ARG A 272 15.18 23.87 4.62
N SER A 273 16.26 23.44 5.27
CA SER A 273 17.27 24.27 5.92
C SER A 273 18.51 23.42 6.19
N ASP A 274 19.62 24.06 6.56
CA ASP A 274 20.83 23.36 7.01
C ASP A 274 20.57 22.48 8.24
N ALA A 275 19.72 22.95 9.16
CA ALA A 275 19.27 22.15 10.30
C ALA A 275 18.52 20.89 9.84
N HIS A 276 17.63 21.00 8.84
CA HIS A 276 16.94 19.84 8.27
C HIS A 276 17.93 18.86 7.61
N TYR A 277 18.92 19.38 6.88
CA TYR A 277 19.97 18.56 6.27
C TYR A 277 20.74 17.74 7.32
N ARG A 278 21.20 18.38 8.40
CA ARG A 278 21.93 17.72 9.50
C ARG A 278 21.12 16.62 10.19
N LEU A 279 19.82 16.83 10.38
CA LEU A 279 18.93 15.81 10.94
C LEU A 279 18.79 14.60 10.03
N ILE A 280 18.69 14.85 8.72
CA ILE A 280 18.64 13.77 7.73
C ILE A 280 19.96 13.02 7.77
N THR A 281 21.12 13.66 7.63
CA THR A 281 22.43 12.99 7.53
C THR A 281 22.92 12.41 8.86
N GLY A 282 22.43 12.90 10.00
CA GLY A 282 22.91 12.52 11.34
C GLY A 282 24.26 13.12 11.70
N THR A 283 24.73 14.13 10.97
CA THR A 283 25.87 14.96 11.37
C THR A 283 25.35 15.95 12.42
N ILE A 284 25.35 15.53 13.68
CA ILE A 284 25.25 16.44 14.81
C ILE A 284 26.66 17.01 14.98
N ASP A 285 26.81 18.34 14.93
CA ASP A 285 28.09 18.98 15.26
C ASP A 285 28.45 18.58 16.71
N GLU A 286 29.66 18.04 16.91
CA GLU A 286 30.29 17.95 18.23
C GLU A 286 30.55 19.34 18.82
#